data_AF-A0A6V7L3X7-F1
#
_entry.id   AF-A0A6V7L3X7-F1
#
_cell.length_a   1.000
_cell.length_b   1.000
_cell.length_c   1.000
_cell.angle_alpha   90.00
_cell.angle_beta   90.00
_cell.angle_gamma   90.00
#
_symmetry.space_group_name_H-M   'P 1'
#
loop_
_entity.id
_entity.type
_entity.pdbx_description
1 polymer ?
#
loop_
_entity_poly.entity_id
_entity_poly.type
_entity_poly.pdbx_seq_one_letter_code
_entity_poly.pdbx_strand_id
1 'polypeptide(L)'
;MWKQSRRLIKIAAIGTATIGTFASLRKNEYDIGSIGIVRLSRAAISVFIIGRNYQQALYAKPIDKKDPEYAIRKSQAHEFGAERLLELCRANKGVYIKVGQHIGALDYLLPKEYVKTMRILHSKAPQSSFKDVLAVLKEDFKKDPYEIFEKIDPEPLGAASLAQVH
;
A
#
# COMPACT_ATOMS: atom_id res chain seq x y z
N MET A 1 -1.71 39.56 -22.99
CA MET A 1 -0.57 38.83 -22.38
C MET A 1 -0.98 37.77 -21.35
N TRP A 2 -1.79 38.07 -20.31
CA TRP A 2 -2.17 37.11 -19.25
C TRP A 2 -2.84 35.79 -19.72
N LYS A 3 -3.76 35.84 -20.70
CA LYS A 3 -4.46 34.65 -21.22
C LYS A 3 -3.52 33.67 -21.96
N GLN A 4 -2.51 34.19 -22.64
CA GLN A 4 -1.53 33.39 -23.41
C GLN A 4 -0.56 32.66 -22.47
N SER A 5 -0.08 33.35 -21.43
CA SER A 5 0.77 32.76 -20.39
C SER A 5 0.07 31.61 -19.64
N ARG A 6 -1.24 31.74 -19.34
CA ARG A 6 -2.03 30.64 -18.74
C ARG A 6 -2.15 29.41 -19.64
N ARG A 7 -2.20 29.59 -20.96
CA ARG A 7 -2.23 28.46 -21.92
C ARG A 7 -0.87 27.76 -21.97
N LEU A 8 0.22 28.52 -22.02
CA LEU A 8 1.58 27.96 -22.04
C LEU A 8 1.92 27.22 -20.74
N ILE A 9 1.53 27.76 -19.58
CA ILE A 9 1.71 27.08 -18.29
C ILE A 9 0.93 25.77 -18.24
N LYS A 10 -0.31 25.74 -18.76
CA LYS A 10 -1.11 24.51 -18.83
C LYS A 10 -0.48 23.46 -19.76
N ILE A 11 -0.02 23.87 -20.94
CA ILE A 11 0.62 22.96 -21.91
C ILE A 11 1.93 22.41 -21.34
N ALA A 12 2.74 23.27 -20.71
CA ALA A 12 3.97 22.85 -20.05
C ALA A 12 3.69 21.86 -18.93
N ALA A 13 2.72 22.14 -18.05
CA ALA A 13 2.34 21.23 -16.97
C ALA A 13 1.85 19.85 -17.48
N ILE A 14 1.06 19.83 -18.56
CA ILE A 14 0.61 18.59 -19.20
C ILE A 14 1.80 17.82 -19.79
N GLY A 15 2.70 18.51 -20.50
CA GLY A 15 3.90 17.91 -21.09
C GLY A 15 4.87 17.32 -20.06
N THR A 16 5.10 18.02 -18.94
CA THR A 16 5.94 17.50 -17.85
C THR A 16 5.30 16.28 -17.18
N ALA A 17 3.97 16.28 -17.01
CA ALA A 17 3.24 15.15 -16.45
C ALA A 17 3.29 13.90 -17.36
N THR A 18 3.15 14.06 -18.68
CA THR A 18 3.25 12.94 -19.63
C THR A 18 4.67 12.39 -19.69
N ILE A 19 5.69 13.24 -19.77
CA ILE A 19 7.10 12.80 -19.79
C ILE A 19 7.47 12.08 -18.49
N GLY A 20 7.09 12.64 -17.33
CA GLY A 20 7.34 12.00 -16.03
C GLY A 20 6.64 10.64 -15.89
N THR A 21 5.40 10.53 -16.38
CA THR A 21 4.67 9.25 -16.40
C THR A 21 5.36 8.22 -17.29
N PHE A 22 5.82 8.63 -18.49
CA PHE A 22 6.48 7.74 -19.43
C PHE A 22 7.87 7.27 -18.95
N ALA A 23 8.64 8.17 -18.34
CA ALA A 23 9.93 7.83 -17.70
C ALA A 23 9.74 6.86 -16.52
N SER A 24 8.70 7.07 -15.71
CA SER A 24 8.33 6.16 -14.61
C SER A 24 7.91 4.78 -15.12
N LEU A 25 7.14 4.71 -16.21
CA LEU A 25 6.73 3.46 -16.85
C LEU A 25 7.93 2.66 -17.37
N ARG A 26 8.88 3.33 -18.03
CA ARG A 26 10.09 2.70 -18.57
C ARG A 26 11.01 2.16 -17.48
N LYS A 27 11.12 2.86 -16.35
CA LYS A 27 11.96 2.44 -15.22
C LYS A 27 11.35 1.28 -14.42
N ASN A 28 10.03 1.10 -14.47
CA ASN A 28 9.30 0.12 -13.66
C ASN A 28 8.66 -0.99 -14.51
N GLU A 29 9.30 -1.37 -15.63
CA GLU A 29 8.90 -2.49 -16.49
C GLU A 29 7.41 -2.51 -16.87
N TYR A 30 6.79 -1.34 -17.08
CA TYR A 30 5.36 -1.23 -17.38
C TYR A 30 4.40 -1.84 -16.33
N ASP A 31 4.82 -2.03 -15.08
CA ASP A 31 3.85 -2.30 -13.99
C ASP A 31 3.04 -1.03 -13.73
N ILE A 32 1.87 -0.95 -14.35
CA ILE A 32 0.92 0.16 -14.27
C ILE A 32 0.49 0.42 -12.80
N GLY A 33 0.64 -0.58 -11.91
CA GLY A 33 0.33 -0.50 -10.49
C GLY A 33 1.29 0.37 -9.67
N SER A 34 2.48 0.68 -10.19
CA SER A 34 3.49 1.52 -9.51
C SER A 34 3.39 3.01 -9.86
N ILE A 35 2.63 3.36 -10.90
CA ILE A 35 2.45 4.74 -11.34
C ILE A 35 1.76 5.53 -10.22
N GLY A 36 2.39 6.63 -9.80
CA GLY A 36 1.89 7.46 -8.70
C GLY A 36 0.44 7.90 -8.86
N ILE A 37 0.02 8.27 -10.08
CA ILE A 37 -1.37 8.69 -10.35
C ILE A 37 -2.38 7.56 -10.13
N VAL A 38 -2.04 6.31 -10.45
CA VAL A 38 -2.93 5.16 -10.26
C VAL A 38 -3.10 4.87 -8.77
N ARG A 39 -1.99 4.90 -8.03
CA ARG A 39 -1.99 4.70 -6.57
C ARG A 39 -2.82 5.77 -5.85
N LEU A 40 -2.65 7.04 -6.26
CA LEU A 40 -3.40 8.17 -5.72
C LEU A 40 -4.89 8.07 -6.05
N SER A 41 -5.24 7.72 -7.29
CA SER A 41 -6.64 7.51 -7.69
C SER A 41 -7.31 6.39 -6.89
N ARG A 42 -6.66 5.24 -6.72
CA ARG A 42 -7.18 4.14 -5.88
C ARG A 42 -7.37 4.58 -4.43
N ALA A 43 -6.42 5.34 -3.88
CA ALA A 43 -6.53 5.86 -2.52
C ALA A 43 -7.70 6.83 -2.37
N ALA A 44 -7.86 7.78 -3.30
CA ALA A 44 -8.96 8.74 -3.31
C ALA A 44 -10.33 8.05 -3.41
N ILE A 45 -10.45 7.06 -4.32
CA ILE A 45 -11.67 6.25 -4.47
C ILE A 45 -11.97 5.48 -3.18
N SER A 46 -10.97 4.85 -2.57
CA SER A 46 -11.14 4.08 -1.33
C SER A 46 -11.61 4.98 -0.19
N VAL A 47 -10.97 6.15 0.00
CA VAL A 47 -11.38 7.14 1.01
C VAL A 47 -12.81 7.60 0.78
N PHE A 48 -13.19 7.88 -0.48
CA PHE A 48 -14.55 8.29 -0.81
C PHE A 48 -15.57 7.18 -0.48
N ILE A 49 -15.31 5.93 -0.85
CA ILE A 49 -16.19 4.78 -0.57
C ILE A 49 -16.35 4.57 0.93
N ILE A 50 -15.25 4.59 1.69
CA ILE A 50 -15.27 4.46 3.15
C ILE A 50 -16.09 5.62 3.75
N GLY A 51 -15.79 6.86 3.38
CA GLY A 51 -16.50 8.03 3.88
C GLY A 51 -18.00 7.99 3.59
N ARG A 52 -18.41 7.58 2.39
CA ARG A 52 -19.83 7.38 2.04
C ARG A 52 -20.48 6.30 2.89
N ASN A 53 -19.79 5.19 3.15
CA ASN A 53 -20.30 4.13 4.00
C ASN A 53 -20.54 4.63 5.44
N TYR A 54 -19.60 5.37 6.05
CA TYR A 54 -19.82 5.98 7.37
C TYR A 54 -20.97 7.00 7.34
N GLN A 55 -21.04 7.83 6.30
CA GLN A 55 -22.11 8.81 6.12
C GLN A 55 -23.48 8.13 6.08
N GLN A 56 -23.60 7.03 5.36
CA GLN A 56 -24.83 6.25 5.27
C GLN A 56 -25.14 5.49 6.57
N ALA A 57 -24.15 4.84 7.18
CA ALA A 57 -24.34 4.02 8.37
C ALA A 57 -24.69 4.83 9.62
N LEU A 58 -24.06 6.00 9.80
CA LEU A 58 -24.11 6.77 11.06
C LEU A 58 -24.80 8.13 10.97
N TYR A 59 -24.95 8.71 9.77
CA TYR A 59 -25.44 10.10 9.61
C TYR A 59 -26.65 10.26 8.68
N ALA A 60 -27.01 9.25 7.88
CA ALA A 60 -28.17 9.35 6.98
C ALA A 60 -29.51 9.33 7.73
N LYS A 61 -29.54 8.76 8.94
CA LYS A 61 -30.69 8.81 9.84
C LYS A 61 -30.22 9.22 11.23
N PRO A 62 -30.92 10.13 11.92
CA PRO A 62 -30.62 10.43 13.32
C PRO A 62 -30.78 9.16 14.14
N ILE A 63 -29.71 8.74 14.81
CA ILE A 63 -29.71 7.66 15.80
C ILE A 63 -29.11 8.21 17.08
N ASP A 64 -29.70 7.84 18.23
CA ASP A 64 -29.10 8.17 19.52
C ASP A 64 -27.83 7.35 19.70
N LYS A 65 -26.74 8.01 20.11
CA LYS A 65 -25.46 7.35 20.39
C LYS A 65 -25.52 6.40 21.59
N LYS A 66 -26.54 6.54 22.45
CA LYS A 66 -26.79 5.64 23.58
C LYS A 66 -27.53 4.37 23.16
N ASP A 67 -28.10 4.36 21.96
CA ASP A 67 -28.78 3.18 21.43
C ASP A 67 -27.75 2.06 21.17
N PRO A 68 -27.96 0.82 21.66
CA PRO A 68 -27.14 -0.32 21.31
C PRO A 68 -26.97 -0.51 19.79
N GLU A 69 -27.96 -0.15 18.99
CA GLU A 69 -27.90 -0.20 17.53
C GLU A 69 -26.79 0.70 16.97
N TYR A 70 -26.52 1.85 17.58
CA TYR A 70 -25.45 2.75 17.15
C TYR A 70 -24.08 2.07 17.23
N ALA A 71 -23.82 1.35 18.32
CA ALA A 71 -22.55 0.64 18.53
C ALA A 71 -22.36 -0.46 17.47
N ILE A 72 -23.43 -1.19 17.14
CA ILE A 72 -23.42 -2.22 16.10
C ILE A 72 -23.13 -1.62 14.73
N ARG A 73 -23.88 -0.59 14.31
CA ARG A 73 -23.68 0.08 13.02
C ARG A 73 -22.29 0.70 12.91
N LYS A 74 -21.77 1.25 14.00
CA LYS A 74 -20.42 1.82 14.06
C LYS A 74 -19.36 0.73 13.89
N SER A 75 -19.49 -0.41 14.56
CA SER A 75 -18.59 -1.55 14.41
C SER A 75 -18.63 -2.10 12.97
N GLN A 76 -19.81 -2.25 12.37
CA GLN A 76 -19.96 -2.65 10.97
C GLN A 76 -19.31 -1.67 9.98
N ALA A 77 -19.47 -0.36 10.20
CA ALA A 77 -18.80 0.66 9.38
C ALA A 77 -17.27 0.62 9.55
N HIS A 78 -16.77 0.36 10.76
CA HIS A 78 -15.35 0.14 11.01
C HIS A 78 -14.82 -1.09 10.27
N GLU A 79 -15.54 -2.22 10.32
CA GLU A 79 -15.15 -3.46 9.64
C GLU A 79 -15.12 -3.29 8.12
N PHE A 80 -16.18 -2.72 7.53
CA PHE A 80 -16.21 -2.38 6.11
C PHE A 80 -15.05 -1.46 5.71
N GLY A 81 -14.79 -0.42 6.52
CA GLY A 81 -13.72 0.53 6.27
C GLY A 81 -12.32 -0.11 6.35
N ALA A 82 -12.14 -1.05 7.29
CA ALA A 82 -10.91 -1.80 7.46
C ALA A 82 -10.63 -2.72 6.27
N GLU A 83 -11.64 -3.44 5.78
CA GLU A 83 -11.51 -4.31 4.60
C GLU A 83 -11.14 -3.53 3.34
N ARG A 84 -11.82 -2.41 3.08
CA ARG A 84 -11.51 -1.53 1.94
C ARG A 84 -10.09 -0.95 2.03
N LEU A 85 -9.65 -0.58 3.22
CA LEU A 85 -8.28 -0.11 3.44
C LEU A 85 -7.26 -1.24 3.19
N LEU A 86 -7.59 -2.48 3.57
CA LEU A 86 -6.70 -3.64 3.36
C LEU A 86 -6.53 -3.93 1.87
N GLU A 87 -7.63 -3.88 1.11
CA GLU A 87 -7.62 -4.00 -0.35
C GLU A 87 -6.73 -2.92 -0.99
N LEU A 88 -6.86 -1.66 -0.55
CA LEU A 88 -6.01 -0.56 -1.00
C LEU A 88 -4.52 -0.84 -0.69
N CYS A 89 -4.21 -1.28 0.53
CA CYS A 89 -2.85 -1.60 0.94
C CYS A 89 -2.23 -2.70 0.08
N ARG A 90 -2.98 -3.77 -0.21
CA ARG A 90 -2.56 -4.86 -1.10
C ARG A 90 -2.39 -4.40 -2.55
N ALA A 91 -3.31 -3.60 -3.06
CA ALA A 91 -3.27 -3.12 -4.44
C ALA A 91 -2.11 -2.14 -4.70
N ASN A 92 -1.79 -1.28 -3.74
CA ASN A 92 -0.73 -0.29 -3.88
C ASN A 92 0.66 -0.83 -3.45
N LYS A 93 0.72 -1.84 -2.59
CA LYS A 93 1.96 -2.46 -2.08
C LYS A 93 2.89 -1.42 -1.41
N GLY A 94 4.14 -1.83 -1.10
CA GLY A 94 5.20 -0.92 -0.65
C GLY A 94 4.84 -0.14 0.61
N VAL A 95 4.91 1.20 0.55
CA VAL A 95 4.61 2.07 1.70
C VAL A 95 3.21 1.84 2.27
N TYR A 96 2.23 1.46 1.46
CA TYR A 96 0.87 1.21 1.95
C TYR A 96 0.80 -0.06 2.80
N ILE A 97 1.60 -1.08 2.49
CA ILE A 97 1.71 -2.29 3.34
C ILE A 97 2.32 -1.92 4.69
N LYS A 98 3.35 -1.06 4.70
CA LYS A 98 3.99 -0.59 5.95
C LYS A 98 3.03 0.22 6.82
N VAL A 99 2.22 1.09 6.21
CA VAL A 99 1.17 1.83 6.93
C VAL A 99 0.15 0.85 7.53
N GLY A 100 -0.29 -0.15 6.75
CA GLY A 100 -1.17 -1.19 7.25
C GLY A 100 -0.55 -1.97 8.42
N GLN A 101 0.73 -2.33 8.34
CA GLN A 101 1.45 -2.96 9.46
C GLN A 101 1.52 -2.04 10.70
N HIS A 102 1.70 -0.74 10.51
CA HIS A 102 1.66 0.18 11.65
C HIS A 102 0.27 0.19 12.29
N ILE A 103 -0.80 0.26 11.49
CA ILE A 103 -2.19 0.17 11.98
C ILE A 103 -2.44 -1.15 12.73
N GLY A 104 -1.96 -2.28 12.20
CA GLY A 104 -2.11 -3.60 12.80
C GLY A 104 -1.40 -3.79 14.15
N ALA A 105 -0.46 -2.90 14.49
CA ALA A 105 0.28 -2.89 15.76
C ALA A 105 -0.27 -1.90 16.81
N LEU A 106 -1.22 -1.01 16.43
CA LEU A 106 -1.76 0.03 17.31
C LEU A 106 -2.99 -0.46 18.10
N ASP A 107 -2.82 -1.56 18.83
CA ASP A 107 -3.84 -2.06 19.75
C ASP A 107 -4.28 -0.97 20.74
N TYR A 108 -5.56 -0.98 21.11
CA TYR A 108 -6.21 -0.04 22.03
C TYR A 108 -6.29 1.43 21.58
N LEU A 109 -5.52 1.86 20.57
CA LEU A 109 -5.58 3.23 20.02
C LEU A 109 -6.59 3.37 18.88
N LEU A 110 -6.67 2.37 18.01
CA LEU A 110 -7.55 2.36 16.84
C LEU A 110 -8.75 1.43 17.06
N PRO A 111 -9.84 1.58 16.28
CA PRO A 111 -10.96 0.63 16.34
C PRO A 111 -10.45 -0.79 16.08
N LYS A 112 -10.89 -1.73 16.92
CA LYS A 112 -10.43 -3.12 16.93
C LYS A 112 -10.55 -3.80 15.55
N GLU A 113 -11.55 -3.41 14.77
CA GLU A 113 -11.82 -3.91 13.42
C GLU A 113 -10.67 -3.54 12.46
N TYR A 114 -10.17 -2.31 12.53
CA TYR A 114 -9.01 -1.89 11.72
C TYR A 114 -7.75 -2.63 12.13
N VAL A 115 -7.48 -2.72 13.44
CA VAL A 115 -6.28 -3.40 13.94
C VAL A 115 -6.30 -4.88 13.56
N LYS A 116 -7.39 -5.59 13.86
CA LYS A 116 -7.56 -7.02 13.54
C LYS A 116 -7.40 -7.30 12.05
N THR A 117 -8.05 -6.51 11.20
CA THR A 117 -8.00 -6.69 9.74
C THR A 117 -6.61 -6.42 9.18
N MET A 118 -5.90 -5.41 9.71
CA MET A 118 -4.55 -5.07 9.23
C MET A 118 -3.45 -6.02 9.72
N ARG A 119 -3.67 -6.79 10.80
CA ARG A 119 -2.72 -7.81 11.28
C ARG A 119 -2.30 -8.81 10.20
N ILE A 120 -3.18 -9.09 9.22
CA ILE A 120 -2.84 -9.96 8.07
C ILE A 120 -1.72 -9.40 7.19
N LEU A 121 -1.42 -8.11 7.27
CA LEU A 121 -0.28 -7.50 6.56
C LEU A 121 1.06 -7.72 7.27
N HIS A 122 1.04 -8.26 8.50
CA HIS A 122 2.25 -8.69 9.21
C HIS A 122 2.67 -10.10 8.79
N SER A 123 1.77 -10.92 8.26
CA SER A 123 2.09 -12.31 7.90
C SER A 123 2.87 -12.40 6.59
N LYS A 124 4.08 -12.99 6.69
CA LYS A 124 5.06 -13.36 5.66
C LYS A 124 5.12 -12.40 4.47
N ALA A 125 6.08 -11.48 4.51
CA ALA A 125 6.44 -10.75 3.29
C ALA A 125 6.79 -11.75 2.17
N PRO A 126 6.46 -11.45 0.90
CA PRO A 126 6.84 -12.31 -0.21
C PRO A 126 8.35 -12.55 -0.17
N GLN A 127 8.73 -13.83 -0.31
CA GLN A 127 10.11 -14.26 -0.36
C GLN A 127 10.57 -14.25 -1.82
N SER A 128 11.70 -13.62 -2.09
CA SER A 128 12.44 -13.79 -3.34
C SER A 128 12.89 -15.24 -3.47
N SER A 129 12.96 -15.74 -4.70
CA SER A 129 13.45 -17.09 -4.93
C SER A 129 14.92 -17.20 -4.52
N PHE A 130 15.36 -18.38 -4.08
CA PHE A 130 16.76 -18.58 -3.71
C PHE A 130 17.72 -18.28 -4.88
N LYS A 131 17.26 -18.47 -6.12
CA LYS A 131 18.00 -18.08 -7.33
C LYS A 131 18.24 -16.57 -7.40
N ASP A 132 17.24 -15.76 -7.07
CA ASP A 132 17.38 -14.29 -7.07
C ASP A 132 18.34 -13.84 -5.96
N VAL A 133 18.29 -14.50 -4.80
CA VAL A 133 19.23 -14.24 -3.69
C VAL A 133 20.68 -14.51 -4.14
N LEU A 134 20.94 -15.65 -4.78
CA LEU A 134 22.27 -15.97 -5.32
C LEU A 134 22.71 -14.99 -6.42
N ALA A 135 21.78 -14.53 -7.26
CA ALA A 135 22.07 -13.54 -8.29
C ALA A 135 22.50 -12.19 -7.68
N VAL A 136 21.79 -11.71 -6.65
CA VAL A 136 22.15 -10.48 -5.92
C VAL A 136 23.50 -10.62 -5.22
N LEU A 137 23.75 -11.73 -4.52
CA LEU A 137 25.05 -11.98 -3.88
C LEU A 137 26.20 -11.97 -4.91
N LYS A 138 26.00 -12.59 -6.07
CA LYS A 138 26.99 -12.59 -7.16
C LYS A 138 27.21 -11.20 -7.73
N GLU A 139 26.14 -10.41 -7.88
CA GLU A 139 26.21 -9.03 -8.33
C GLU A 139 26.97 -8.15 -7.33
N ASP A 140 26.70 -8.27 -6.04
CA ASP A 140 27.29 -7.43 -5.01
C ASP A 140 28.76 -7.77 -4.76
N PHE A 141 29.09 -9.06 -4.67
CA PHE A 141 30.46 -9.52 -4.37
C PHE A 141 31.34 -9.77 -5.59
N LYS A 142 30.77 -9.75 -6.81
CA LYS A 142 31.47 -10.02 -8.09
C LYS A 142 32.18 -11.39 -8.14
N LYS A 143 31.73 -12.35 -7.34
CA LYS A 143 32.24 -13.74 -7.29
C LYS A 143 31.08 -14.70 -7.10
N ASP A 144 31.32 -15.99 -7.28
CA ASP A 144 30.30 -17.00 -6.95
C ASP A 144 30.03 -16.98 -5.42
N PRO A 145 28.76 -16.93 -4.96
CA PRO A 145 28.45 -16.92 -3.54
C PRO A 145 29.05 -18.09 -2.76
N TYR A 146 29.20 -19.27 -3.39
CA TYR A 146 29.78 -20.46 -2.75
C TYR A 146 31.32 -20.43 -2.67
N GLU A 147 31.99 -19.45 -3.29
CA GLU A 147 33.41 -19.17 -3.05
C GLU A 147 33.63 -18.29 -1.81
N ILE A 148 32.58 -17.62 -1.33
CA ILE A 148 32.65 -16.65 -0.23
C ILE A 148 32.10 -17.26 1.05
N PHE A 149 30.95 -17.93 0.95
CA PHE A 149 30.24 -18.51 2.08
C PHE A 149 30.36 -20.04 2.03
N GLU A 150 30.70 -20.64 3.18
CA GLU A 150 30.77 -22.10 3.31
C GLU A 150 29.40 -22.75 3.11
N LYS A 151 28.33 -22.09 3.56
CA LYS A 151 26.94 -22.53 3.40
C LYS A 151 25.99 -21.34 3.37
N ILE A 152 24.94 -21.45 2.55
CA ILE A 152 23.80 -20.54 2.51
C ILE A 152 22.53 -21.41 2.62
N ASP A 153 21.64 -21.09 3.56
CA ASP A 153 20.37 -21.81 3.71
C ASP A 153 19.38 -21.38 2.60
N PRO A 154 18.83 -22.31 1.80
CA PRO A 154 17.82 -21.97 0.80
C PRO A 154 16.52 -21.44 1.42
N GLU A 155 16.19 -21.87 2.63
CA GLU A 155 14.98 -21.45 3.34
C GLU A 155 15.26 -20.21 4.20
N PRO A 156 14.58 -19.08 3.95
CA PRO A 156 14.80 -17.87 4.73
C PRO A 156 14.21 -18.01 6.14
N LEU A 157 14.99 -17.60 7.16
CA LEU A 157 14.56 -17.45 8.54
C LEU A 157 13.39 -16.46 8.68
N GLY A 158 13.33 -15.45 7.80
CA GLY A 158 12.23 -14.49 7.77
C GLY A 158 12.30 -13.54 6.58
N ALA A 159 11.15 -12.95 6.24
CA ALA A 159 11.04 -11.97 5.16
C ALA A 159 10.30 -10.71 5.62
N ALA A 160 10.84 -9.56 5.23
CA ALA A 160 10.29 -8.23 5.40
C ALA A 160 9.99 -7.61 4.03
N SER A 161 9.29 -6.47 3.99
CA SER A 161 8.81 -5.86 2.74
C SER A 161 9.87 -5.53 1.69
N LEU A 162 11.15 -5.42 2.10
CA LEU A 162 12.28 -4.98 1.24
C LEU A 162 13.50 -5.90 1.36
N ALA A 163 13.46 -6.92 2.21
CA ALA A 163 14.62 -7.76 2.52
C ALA A 163 14.15 -9.09 3.08
N GLN A 164 14.98 -10.12 2.96
CA GLN A 164 14.81 -11.39 3.65
C GLN A 164 16.11 -11.80 4.32
N VAL A 165 16.00 -12.62 5.36
CA VAL A 165 17.11 -13.13 6.14
C VAL A 165 17.21 -14.63 5.88
N HIS A 166 18.39 -15.05 5.43
CA HIS A 166 18.81 -16.44 5.28
C HIS A 166 19.86 -16.74 6.34
#